data_AF-A0A3B8ZH14-F1
#
_entry.id   AF-A0A3B8ZH14-F1
#
_cell.length_a   1.000
_cell.length_b   1.000
_cell.length_c   1.000
_cell.angle_alpha   90.00
_cell.angle_beta   90.00
_cell.angle_gamma   90.00
#
_symmetry.space_group_name_H-M   'P 1'
#
loop_
_entity.id
_entity.type
_entity.pdbx_description
1 polymer ?
#
loop_
_entity_poly.entity_id
_entity_poly.type
_entity_poly.pdbx_seq_one_letter_code
_entity_poly.pdbx_strand_id
1 'polypeptide(L)' 'MLPRLKPQEPGKRLCLRCGSSFHSKSAGNRICRKCTQINATIRISEAQLALERGAKRLNGHRLDLPNSYETEFC' A
#
# COMPACT_ATOMS: atom_id res chain seq x y z
N MET A 1 -16.37 26.86 -0.59
CA MET A 1 -15.62 25.67 -0.09
C MET A 1 -15.62 24.61 -1.18
N LEU A 2 -14.45 24.08 -1.57
CA LEU A 2 -14.38 23.02 -2.60
C LEU A 2 -14.89 21.70 -2.00
N PRO A 3 -15.78 20.97 -2.71
CA PRO A 3 -16.33 19.72 -2.20
C PRO A 3 -15.19 18.70 -1.98
N ARG A 4 -15.12 18.11 -0.78
CA ARG A 4 -14.23 16.98 -0.50
C ARG A 4 -14.76 15.80 -1.31
N LEU A 5 -14.01 15.38 -2.33
CA LEU A 5 -14.30 14.17 -3.11
C LEU A 5 -14.51 13.01 -2.15
N LYS A 6 -15.62 12.26 -2.32
CA LYS A 6 -15.84 11.06 -1.52
C LYS A 6 -14.67 10.11 -1.76
N PRO A 7 -14.29 9.29 -0.77
CA PRO A 7 -13.18 8.34 -0.93
C PRO A 7 -13.30 7.47 -2.16
N GLN A 8 -14.52 7.29 -2.68
CA GLN A 8 -14.90 6.41 -3.77
C GLN A 8 -14.78 7.02 -5.18
N GLU A 9 -14.73 8.34 -5.30
CA GLU A 9 -14.93 9.04 -6.58
C GLU A 9 -13.61 9.21 -7.36
N PRO A 10 -13.62 9.20 -8.71
CA PRO A 10 -12.46 9.63 -9.49
C PRO A 10 -12.15 11.12 -9.22
N GLY A 11 -10.88 11.53 -9.39
CA GLY A 11 -10.53 12.94 -9.19
C GLY A 11 -9.05 13.23 -9.02
N LYS A 12 -8.72 14.50 -8.81
CA LYS A 12 -7.35 14.96 -8.55
C LYS A 12 -6.89 14.49 -7.16
N ARG A 13 -5.75 13.82 -7.11
CA ARG A 13 -5.15 13.26 -5.89
C ARG A 13 -3.64 13.48 -5.88
N LEU A 14 -3.03 13.41 -4.69
CA LEU A 14 -1.58 13.38 -4.52
C LEU A 14 -1.09 11.94 -4.45
N CYS A 15 0.00 11.64 -5.15
CA CYS A 15 0.63 10.33 -5.12
C CYS A 15 1.31 10.08 -3.78
N LEU A 16 1.01 8.97 -3.11
CA LEU A 16 1.64 8.63 -1.82
C LEU A 16 3.15 8.32 -1.93
N ARG A 17 3.63 7.99 -3.13
CA ARG A 17 5.05 7.68 -3.35
C ARG A 17 5.89 8.92 -3.69
N CYS A 18 5.39 9.80 -4.55
CA CYS A 18 6.18 10.92 -5.09
C CYS A 18 5.58 12.31 -4.83
N GLY A 19 4.44 12.40 -4.15
CA GLY A 19 3.77 13.67 -3.83
C GLY A 19 3.13 14.39 -5.01
N SER A 20 3.36 13.97 -6.25
CA SER A 20 2.83 14.66 -7.44
C SER A 20 1.31 14.56 -7.55
N SER A 21 0.67 15.62 -8.02
CA SER A 21 -0.76 15.64 -8.33
C SER A 21 -1.05 14.83 -9.60
N PHE A 22 -2.08 14.00 -9.57
CA PHE A 22 -2.51 13.19 -10.72
C PHE A 22 -4.02 12.95 -10.70
N HIS A 23 -4.60 12.62 -11.85
CA HIS A 23 -6.01 12.23 -11.95
C HIS A 23 -6.15 10.72 -11.72
N SER A 24 -6.89 10.35 -10.68
CA SER A 24 -7.14 8.96 -10.31
C SER A 24 -8.50 8.50 -10.81
N LYS A 25 -8.55 7.32 -11.45
CA LYS A 25 -9.78 6.72 -12.00
C LYS A 25 -10.68 6.09 -10.95
N SER A 26 -10.17 5.80 -9.75
CA SER A 26 -10.93 5.15 -8.69
C SER A 26 -10.42 5.51 -7.30
N ALA A 27 -11.32 5.34 -6.33
CA ALA A 27 -11.12 5.46 -4.89
C ALA A 27 -9.76 5.03 -4.33
N GLY A 28 -9.39 3.79 -4.69
CA GLY A 28 -8.30 3.07 -4.07
C GLY A 28 -6.95 3.44 -4.63
N ASN A 29 -6.90 4.00 -5.85
CA ASN A 29 -5.62 4.27 -6.48
C ASN A 29 -5.08 5.64 -6.03
N ARG A 30 -4.16 5.61 -5.07
CA ARG A 30 -3.37 6.78 -4.61
C ARG A 30 -1.93 6.76 -5.11
N ILE A 31 -1.63 5.97 -6.14
CA ILE A 31 -0.32 5.88 -6.78
C ILE A 31 -0.45 6.36 -8.24
N CYS A 32 0.36 7.34 -8.63
CA CYS A 32 0.32 7.84 -10.00
C CYS A 32 0.84 6.80 -11.01
N ARG A 33 0.44 6.92 -12.28
CA ARG A 33 0.81 5.97 -13.36
C ARG A 33 2.31 5.69 -13.43
N LYS A 34 3.15 6.73 -13.30
CA LYS A 34 4.62 6.59 -13.30
C LYS A 34 5.09 5.71 -12.15
N CYS A 35 4.60 5.95 -10.93
CA CYS A 35 4.95 5.16 -9.76
C CYS A 35 4.39 3.73 -9.85
N THR A 36 3.22 3.52 -10.45
CA THR A 36 2.68 2.19 -10.74
C THR A 36 3.59 1.42 -11.70
N GLN A 37 4.09 2.06 -12.75
CA GLN A 37 5.04 1.44 -13.68
C GLN A 37 6.34 1.03 -12.97
N ILE A 38 6.89 1.89 -12.09
CA ILE A 38 8.07 1.53 -11.30
C ILE A 38 7.76 0.39 -10.32
N ASN A 39 6.56 0.34 -9.72
CA ASN A 39 6.18 -0.80 -8.88
C ASN A 39 6.10 -2.09 -9.72
N ALA A 40 5.63 -2.02 -10.96
CA ALA A 40 5.55 -3.17 -11.85
C ALA A 40 6.93 -3.69 -12.31
N THR A 41 8.00 -2.89 -12.21
CA THR A 41 9.36 -3.38 -12.49
C THR A 41 9.98 -4.16 -11.32
N ILE A 42 9.38 -4.09 -10.13
CA ILE A 42 9.86 -4.84 -8.96
C ILE A 42 9.52 -6.32 -9.16
N ARG A 43 10.54 -7.16 -9.35
CA ARG A 43 10.39 -8.61 -9.47
C ARG A 43 10.38 -9.25 -8.09
N ILE A 44 9.22 -9.25 -7.46
CA ILE A 44 8.93 -9.98 -6.22
C ILE A 44 7.88 -11.03 -6.55
N SER A 45 8.09 -12.28 -6.13
CA SER A 45 7.07 -13.32 -6.30
C SER A 45 5.90 -13.08 -5.35
N GLU A 46 4.69 -13.50 -5.70
CA GLU A 46 3.55 -13.41 -4.76
C GLU A 46 3.83 -14.15 -3.45
N ALA A 47 4.61 -15.24 -3.48
CA ALA A 47 5.04 -15.95 -2.26
C ALA A 47 5.89 -15.04 -1.35
N GLN A 48 6.84 -14.31 -1.90
CA GLN A 48 7.64 -13.34 -1.15
C GLN A 48 6.78 -12.17 -0.66
N LEU A 49 5.89 -11.65 -1.51
CA LEU A 49 5.01 -10.54 -1.16
C LEU A 49 4.01 -10.93 -0.05
N ALA A 50 3.54 -12.17 -0.05
CA ALA A 50 2.65 -12.69 0.99
C ALA A 50 3.31 -12.70 2.37
N LEU A 51 4.61 -12.99 2.46
CA LEU A 51 5.36 -12.91 3.72
C LEU A 51 5.47 -11.47 4.24
N GLU A 52 5.48 -10.50 3.35
CA GLU A 52 5.62 -9.08 3.67
C GLU A 52 4.27 -8.41 4.01
N ARG A 53 3.17 -8.92 3.44
CA ARG A 53 1.82 -8.39 3.69
C ARG A 53 1.40 -8.67 5.14
N GLY A 54 1.00 -7.61 5.85
CA GLY A 54 0.52 -7.72 7.23
C GLY A 54 1.61 -7.92 8.28
N ALA A 55 2.89 -8.01 7.88
CA ALA A 55 4.00 -8.11 8.81
C ALA A 55 4.13 -6.84 9.66
N LYS A 56 4.11 -7.00 10.98
CA LYS A 56 4.35 -5.93 11.94
C LYS A 56 5.82 -5.53 11.90
N ARG A 57 6.07 -4.23 11.91
CA ARG A 57 7.42 -3.66 11.89
C ARG A 57 7.54 -2.53 12.91
N LEU A 58 8.69 -2.45 13.56
CA LEU A 58 9.11 -1.30 14.37
C LEU A 58 10.36 -0.71 13.74
N ASN A 59 10.30 0.57 13.33
CA ASN A 59 11.42 1.25 12.66
C ASN A 59 11.98 0.49 11.44
N GLY A 60 11.11 -0.21 10.70
CA GLY A 60 11.51 -1.01 9.55
C GLY A 60 11.95 -2.44 9.89
N HIS A 61 12.22 -2.77 11.16
CA HIS A 61 12.55 -4.12 11.59
C HIS A 61 11.30 -4.96 11.80
N ARG A 62 11.25 -6.16 11.22
CA ARG A 62 10.11 -7.08 11.35
C ARG A 62 10.03 -7.59 12.79
N LEU A 63 8.84 -7.50 13.38
CA LEU A 63 8.55 -7.95 14.75
C LEU A 63 8.07 -9.40 14.78
N ASP A 64 7.31 -9.82 13.76
CA ASP A 64 6.76 -11.17 13.69
C ASP A 64 7.86 -12.14 13.22
N LEU A 65 8.37 -12.94 14.15
CA LEU A 65 9.09 -14.17 13.80
C LEU A 65 8.08 -15.20 13.26
N PRO A 66 8.48 -16.08 12.32
CA PRO A 66 7.62 -17.19 11.94
C PRO A 66 7.22 -17.98 13.20
N ASN A 67 5.93 -18.23 13.40
CA ASN A 67 5.34 -18.98 14.54
C ASN A 67 5.29 -18.27 15.91
N SER A 68 5.36 -16.94 15.99
CA SER A 68 5.26 -16.24 17.29
C SER A 68 3.83 -16.06 17.82
N TYR A 69 2.81 -16.63 17.17
CA TYR A 69 1.49 -16.72 17.77
C TYR A 69 1.45 -18.02 18.58
N GLU A 70 1.77 -17.95 19.86
CA GLU A 70 1.26 -18.95 20.78
C GLU A 70 -0.27 -18.82 20.73
N THR A 71 -0.92 -19.81 20.13
CA THR A 71 -2.35 -20.00 20.29
C THR A 71 -2.60 -20.46 21.71
N GLU A 72 -2.59 -19.54 22.67
CA GLU A 72 -3.28 -19.76 23.94
C GLU A 72 -4.78 -19.72 23.67
N PHE A 73 -5.32 -20.79 23.11
CA PHE A 73 -6.74 -21.08 23.21
C PHE A 73 -6.92 -22.04 24.39
N CYS A 74 -7.31 -21.48 25.54
CA CYS A 74 -8.00 -22.22 26.60
C CYS A 74 -9.37 -22.71 26.13
#